data_AF-A0A220SXK9-F1
#
_entry.id   AF-A0A220SXK9-F1
#
_cell.length_a   1.000
_cell.length_b   1.000
_cell.length_c   1.000
_cell.angle_alpha   90.00
_cell.angle_beta   90.00
_cell.angle_gamma   90.00
#
_symmetry.space_group_name_H-M   'P 1'
#
loop_
_entity.id
_entity.type
_entity.pdbx_description
1 polymer ?
#
loop_
_entity_poly.entity_id
_entity_poly.type
_entity_poly.pdbx_seq_one_letter_code
_entity_poly.pdbx_strand_id
1 'polypeptide(L)'
;MIDIDSDTESDTESDTVDEQDEKALEDVYHDRNLLACALAVATGAPSGWKPAPDAGDEWAIVWIETPMGQTSWHVPVDLAESIGPMQRDSDYGGYSREQKNDVLASWAEAGCPF
;
A
#
# COMPACT_ATOMS: atom_id res chain seq x y z
N MET A 1 -52.27 -25.88 37.91
CA MET A 1 -51.38 -24.84 38.46
C MET A 1 -50.24 -25.56 39.17
N ILE A 2 -49.18 -25.85 38.42
CA ILE A 2 -47.82 -26.12 38.90
C ILE A 2 -46.94 -25.60 37.78
N ASP A 3 -46.32 -24.44 38.02
CA ASP A 3 -45.23 -23.89 37.23
C ASP A 3 -43.96 -24.66 37.58
N ILE A 4 -43.26 -25.16 36.57
CA ILE A 4 -41.89 -25.66 36.69
C ILE A 4 -41.08 -24.93 35.64
N ASP A 5 -40.49 -23.81 36.06
CA ASP A 5 -39.27 -23.29 35.47
C ASP A 5 -38.19 -24.36 35.63
N SER A 6 -37.60 -24.80 34.53
CA SER A 6 -36.40 -25.62 34.55
C SER A 6 -35.45 -25.07 33.49
N ASP A 7 -34.34 -24.56 34.01
CA ASP A 7 -33.24 -23.93 33.32
C ASP A 7 -32.75 -24.74 32.12
N THR A 8 -32.74 -24.09 30.95
CA THR A 8 -31.86 -24.49 29.85
C THR A 8 -30.65 -23.58 29.92
N GLU A 9 -29.60 -24.05 30.59
CA GLU A 9 -28.25 -23.50 30.44
C GLU A 9 -27.87 -23.64 28.96
N SER A 10 -27.92 -22.52 28.22
CA SER A 10 -27.34 -22.45 26.89
C SER A 10 -25.85 -22.21 27.11
N ASP A 11 -25.09 -23.31 27.11
CA ASP A 11 -23.63 -23.29 26.96
C ASP A 11 -23.28 -22.37 25.78
N THR A 12 -22.85 -21.16 26.12
CA THR A 12 -22.29 -20.22 25.14
C THR A 12 -20.88 -20.71 24.90
N GLU A 13 -20.76 -21.69 24.00
CA GLU A 13 -19.47 -22.13 23.50
C GLU A 13 -18.77 -20.91 22.91
N SER A 14 -17.69 -20.56 23.57
CA SER A 14 -16.83 -19.42 23.35
C SER A 14 -16.11 -19.56 22.01
N ASP A 15 -16.75 -19.13 20.93
CA ASP A 15 -16.02 -18.65 19.75
C ASP A 15 -15.67 -17.19 19.99
N THR A 16 -14.61 -16.94 20.75
CA THR A 16 -13.85 -15.70 20.62
C THR A 16 -13.20 -15.75 19.24
N VAL A 17 -13.99 -15.40 18.22
CA VAL A 17 -13.44 -14.95 16.96
C VAL A 17 -12.56 -13.77 17.34
N ASP A 18 -11.25 -13.94 17.15
CA ASP A 18 -10.27 -12.88 17.27
C ASP A 18 -10.79 -11.75 16.36
N GLU A 19 -11.43 -10.74 16.94
CA GLU A 19 -11.80 -9.50 16.27
C GLU A 19 -10.48 -8.83 15.92
N GLN A 20 -9.83 -9.32 14.86
CA GLN A 20 -8.83 -8.55 14.16
C GLN A 20 -9.58 -7.31 13.72
N ASP A 21 -9.36 -6.19 14.42
CA ASP A 21 -9.84 -4.88 14.03
C ASP A 21 -9.60 -4.76 12.51
N GLU A 22 -10.69 -4.83 11.74
CA GLU A 22 -10.59 -4.73 10.29
C GLU A 22 -9.95 -3.37 9.99
N LYS A 23 -8.71 -3.41 9.50
CA LYS A 23 -7.95 -2.20 9.26
C LYS A 23 -8.73 -1.31 8.29
N ALA A 24 -8.96 -0.05 8.68
CA ALA A 24 -9.67 0.88 7.83
C ALA A 24 -8.95 1.00 6.48
N LEU A 25 -9.73 1.15 5.41
CA LEU A 25 -9.21 1.18 4.05
C LEU A 25 -8.15 2.28 3.90
N GLU A 26 -8.40 3.43 4.52
CA GLU A 26 -7.51 4.58 4.57
C GLU A 26 -6.15 4.22 5.17
N ASP A 27 -6.13 3.43 6.25
CA ASP A 27 -4.88 3.01 6.89
C ASP A 27 -4.09 2.03 6.00
N VAL A 28 -4.78 1.17 5.23
CA VAL A 28 -4.13 0.29 4.24
C VAL A 28 -3.47 1.11 3.14
N TYR A 29 -4.14 2.15 2.64
CA TYR A 29 -3.54 3.06 1.66
C TYR A 29 -2.39 3.85 2.26
N HIS A 30 -2.50 4.31 3.50
CA HIS A 30 -1.44 5.03 4.18
C HIS A 30 -0.16 4.19 4.28
N ASP A 31 -0.26 2.95 4.80
CA ASP A 31 0.86 2.02 4.90
C ASP A 31 1.50 1.73 3.54
N ARG A 32 0.69 1.46 2.52
CA ARG A 32 1.18 1.17 1.17
C ARG A 32 1.90 2.36 0.56
N ASN A 33 1.40 3.58 0.79
CA ASN A 33 2.04 4.79 0.31
C ASN A 33 3.39 4.99 1.01
N LEU A 34 3.45 4.81 2.33
CA LEU A 34 4.72 4.83 3.08
C LEU A 34 5.70 3.79 2.55
N LEU A 35 5.23 2.57 2.26
CA LEU A 35 6.06 1.51 1.69
C LEU A 35 6.64 1.89 0.33
N ALA A 36 5.82 2.41 -0.59
CA ALA A 36 6.27 2.84 -1.92
C ALA A 36 7.37 3.91 -1.82
N CYS A 37 7.19 4.84 -0.88
CA CYS A 37 8.12 5.92 -0.61
C CYS A 37 9.44 5.43 0.01
N ALA A 38 9.35 4.57 1.03
CA ALA A 38 10.51 3.94 1.65
C ALA A 38 11.30 3.11 0.65
N LEU A 39 10.62 2.38 -0.24
CA LEU A 39 11.23 1.58 -1.30
C LEU A 39 12.03 2.45 -2.28
N ALA A 40 11.43 3.56 -2.72
CA ALA A 40 12.06 4.52 -3.63
C ALA A 40 13.36 5.10 -3.06
N VAL A 41 13.45 5.26 -1.74
CA VAL A 41 14.64 5.74 -1.04
C VAL A 41 15.65 4.62 -0.76
N ALA A 42 15.19 3.48 -0.26
CA ALA A 42 16.06 2.43 0.29
C ALA A 42 16.88 1.68 -0.75
N THR A 43 16.39 1.57 -1.98
CA THR A 43 17.05 0.80 -3.05
C THR A 43 18.23 1.55 -3.69
N GLY A 44 18.28 2.88 -3.56
CA GLY A 44 19.25 3.71 -4.29
C GLY A 44 19.09 3.69 -5.82
N ALA A 45 18.05 3.02 -6.34
CA ALA A 45 17.73 3.01 -7.75
C ALA A 45 17.24 4.40 -8.20
N PRO A 46 17.33 4.73 -9.50
CA PRO A 46 16.70 5.93 -10.03
C PRO A 46 15.22 6.00 -9.61
N SER A 47 14.85 7.08 -8.94
CA SER A 47 13.51 7.28 -8.42
C SER A 47 13.17 8.76 -8.37
N GLY A 48 11.89 9.05 -8.34
CA GLY A 48 11.41 10.40 -8.13
C GLY A 48 9.90 10.50 -8.17
N TRP A 49 9.39 11.73 -8.18
CA TRP A 49 7.97 11.97 -8.16
C TRP A 49 7.56 13.18 -8.99
N LYS A 50 6.29 13.22 -9.38
CA LYS A 50 5.68 14.37 -10.05
C LYS A 50 4.21 14.53 -9.64
N PRO A 51 3.63 15.74 -9.74
CA PRO A 51 2.18 15.93 -9.55
C PRO A 51 1.35 15.04 -10.49
N ALA A 52 0.17 14.62 -10.03
CA ALA A 52 -0.75 13.73 -10.75
C ALA A 52 -2.11 14.42 -11.02
N PRO A 53 -2.16 15.43 -11.90
CA PRO A 53 -3.38 16.23 -12.11
C PRO A 53 -4.55 15.41 -12.67
N ASP A 54 -4.28 14.23 -13.24
CA ASP A 54 -5.28 13.25 -13.67
C ASP A 54 -5.96 12.51 -12.50
N ALA A 55 -5.32 12.45 -11.34
CA ALA A 55 -5.85 11.88 -10.10
C ALA A 55 -6.39 12.95 -9.11
N GLY A 56 -6.03 14.22 -9.31
CA GLY A 56 -6.41 15.36 -8.46
C GLY A 56 -5.18 16.14 -7.99
N ASP A 57 -5.36 17.42 -7.68
CA ASP A 57 -4.26 18.32 -7.32
C ASP A 57 -3.59 17.94 -5.98
N GLU A 58 -4.29 17.19 -5.11
CA GLU A 58 -3.72 16.65 -3.87
C GLU A 58 -2.86 15.39 -4.06
N TRP A 59 -2.74 14.87 -5.29
CA TRP A 59 -2.04 13.62 -5.58
C TRP A 59 -0.74 13.82 -6.36
N ALA A 60 0.20 12.93 -6.10
CA ALA A 60 1.47 12.78 -6.82
C ALA A 60 1.68 11.34 -7.26
N ILE A 61 2.49 11.14 -8.29
CA ILE A 61 3.01 9.85 -8.71
C ILE A 61 4.45 9.74 -8.19
N VAL A 62 4.69 8.78 -7.30
CA VAL A 62 6.04 8.33 -6.87
C VAL A 62 6.42 7.14 -7.74
N TRP A 63 7.62 7.13 -8.29
CA TRP A 63 8.12 6.07 -9.16
C TRP A 63 9.56 5.65 -8.82
N ILE A 64 9.91 4.43 -9.21
CA ILE A 64 11.25 3.83 -9.06
C ILE A 64 11.54 2.92 -10.26
N GLU A 65 12.78 2.94 -10.74
CA GLU A 65 13.30 1.93 -11.66
C GLU A 65 13.65 0.64 -10.91
N THR A 66 13.15 -0.48 -11.41
CA THR A 66 13.56 -1.82 -10.96
C THR A 66 14.27 -2.54 -12.10
N PRO A 67 15.01 -3.64 -11.83
CA PRO A 67 15.58 -4.47 -12.89
C PRO A 67 14.54 -5.00 -13.89
N MET A 68 13.27 -5.07 -13.49
CA MET A 68 12.16 -5.55 -14.30
C MET A 68 11.39 -4.41 -15.00
N GLY A 69 11.79 -3.15 -14.78
CA GLY A 69 11.18 -1.96 -15.34
C GLY A 69 10.70 -0.98 -14.26
N GLN A 70 10.16 0.16 -14.70
CA GLN A 70 9.68 1.19 -13.80
C GLN A 70 8.33 0.78 -13.17
N THR A 71 8.17 1.11 -11.90
CA THR A 71 6.89 0.96 -11.17
C THR A 71 6.53 2.26 -10.47
N SER A 72 5.24 2.49 -10.20
CA SER A 72 4.78 3.74 -9.60
C SER A 72 3.43 3.68 -8.89
N TRP A 73 3.25 4.57 -7.93
CA TRP A 73 2.07 4.65 -7.07
C TRP A 73 1.57 6.08 -6.97
N HIS A 74 0.25 6.23 -6.84
CA HIS A 74 -0.35 7.49 -6.41
C HIS A 74 -0.21 7.61 -4.89
N VAL A 75 0.30 8.75 -4.44
CA VAL A 75 0.44 9.11 -3.03
C VAL A 75 -0.02 10.55 -2.81
N PRO A 76 -0.40 10.95 -1.59
CA PRO A 76 -0.62 12.36 -1.26
C PRO A 76 0.62 13.20 -1.57
N VAL A 77 0.41 14.41 -2.11
CA VAL A 77 1.50 15.30 -2.53
C VAL A 77 2.38 15.74 -1.37
N ASP A 78 1.79 15.97 -0.19
CA ASP A 78 2.50 16.33 1.05
C ASP A 78 3.41 15.18 1.52
N LEU A 79 2.96 13.94 1.37
CA LEU A 79 3.78 12.77 1.61
C LEU A 79 4.95 12.72 0.62
N ALA A 80 4.69 12.87 -0.70
CA ALA A 80 5.73 12.90 -1.73
C ALA A 80 6.81 13.97 -1.46
N GLU A 81 6.40 15.18 -1.06
CA GLU A 81 7.29 16.29 -0.73
C GLU A 81 8.12 16.04 0.54
N SER A 82 7.63 15.23 1.47
CA SER A 82 8.34 14.91 2.70
C SER A 82 9.50 13.92 2.52
N ILE A 83 9.59 13.23 1.38
CA ILE A 83 10.51 12.10 1.17
C ILE A 83 11.82 12.58 0.53
N GLY A 84 12.76 12.92 1.41
CA GLY A 84 14.19 13.19 1.18
C GLY A 84 14.70 13.29 -0.29
N PRO A 85 15.64 12.44 -0.72
CA PRO A 85 16.43 12.66 -1.94
C PRO A 85 15.69 12.43 -3.27
N MET A 86 14.38 12.12 -3.24
CA MET A 86 13.61 11.89 -4.47
C MET A 86 13.49 13.18 -5.29
N GLN A 87 13.76 13.07 -6.60
CA GLN A 87 13.72 14.23 -7.49
C GLN A 87 12.28 14.54 -7.92
N ARG A 88 11.86 15.78 -7.68
CA ARG A 88 10.61 16.36 -8.18
C ARG A 88 10.69 16.59 -9.70
N ASP A 89 9.55 16.41 -10.38
CA ASP A 89 9.38 16.59 -11.82
C ASP A 89 10.30 15.69 -12.66
N SER A 90 10.58 14.51 -12.14
CA SER A 90 11.42 13.52 -12.79
C SER A 90 10.59 12.63 -13.74
N ASP A 91 11.23 12.18 -14.83
CA ASP A 91 10.55 11.53 -15.95
C ASP A 91 9.97 10.16 -15.59
N TYR A 92 8.66 10.11 -15.43
CA TYR A 92 7.86 8.88 -15.36
C TYR A 92 7.48 8.42 -16.78
N GLY A 93 7.83 7.18 -17.14
CA GLY A 93 7.70 6.60 -18.48
C GLY A 93 6.32 6.07 -18.86
N GLY A 94 5.39 5.98 -17.90
CA GLY A 94 4.01 5.56 -18.16
C GLY A 94 3.82 4.04 -18.26
N TYR A 95 3.33 3.45 -17.17
CA TYR A 95 2.93 2.04 -17.10
C TYR A 95 1.46 1.89 -16.72
N SER A 96 0.79 0.90 -17.31
CA SER A 96 -0.56 0.47 -16.89
C SER A 96 -0.51 -0.25 -15.54
N ARG A 97 -1.66 -0.37 -14.87
CA ARG A 97 -1.75 -1.09 -13.58
C ARG A 97 -1.28 -2.55 -13.69
N GLU A 98 -1.68 -3.25 -14.76
CA GLU A 98 -1.27 -4.65 -14.99
C GLU A 98 0.25 -4.74 -15.14
N GLN A 99 0.84 -3.89 -15.98
CA GLN A 99 2.28 -3.88 -16.20
C GLN A 99 3.07 -3.62 -14.90
N LYS A 100 2.60 -2.68 -14.07
CA LYS A 100 3.24 -2.41 -12.76
C LYS A 100 3.19 -3.62 -11.84
N ASN A 101 2.06 -4.32 -11.80
CA ASN A 101 1.89 -5.49 -10.95
C ASN A 101 2.80 -6.64 -11.40
N ASP A 102 2.90 -6.88 -12.70
CA ASP A 102 3.78 -7.92 -13.27
C ASP A 102 5.25 -7.66 -12.95
N VAL A 103 5.69 -6.40 -13.05
CA VAL A 103 7.04 -5.96 -12.67
C VAL A 103 7.31 -6.20 -11.19
N LEU A 104 6.38 -5.81 -10.31
CA LEU A 104 6.53 -5.99 -8.87
C LEU A 104 6.54 -7.46 -8.46
N ALA A 105 5.68 -8.29 -9.05
CA ALA A 105 5.65 -9.72 -8.80
C ALA A 105 6.97 -10.38 -9.23
N SER A 106 7.43 -10.07 -10.45
CA SER A 106 8.70 -10.59 -10.97
C SER A 106 9.89 -10.20 -10.09
N TRP A 107 9.89 -8.97 -9.57
CA TRP A 107 10.95 -8.49 -8.69
C TRP A 107 10.89 -9.14 -7.30
N ALA A 108 9.70 -9.34 -6.74
CA ALA A 108 9.51 -10.05 -5.48
C ALA A 108 9.98 -11.51 -5.57
N GLU A 109 9.80 -12.17 -6.72
CA GLU A 109 10.26 -13.54 -6.97
C GLU A 109 11.76 -13.63 -7.22
N ALA A 110 12.32 -12.72 -8.02
CA ALA A 110 13.74 -12.74 -8.38
C ALA A 110 14.68 -12.32 -7.23
N GLY A 111 14.15 -11.60 -6.23
CA GLY A 111 14.91 -11.03 -5.15
C GLY A 111 15.62 -9.73 -5.54
N CYS A 112 15.97 -8.92 -4.54
CA CYS A 112 16.61 -7.62 -4.73
C CYS A 112 18.14 -7.79 -4.75
N PRO A 113 18.83 -7.63 -5.90
CA PRO A 113 20.28 -7.48 -5.90
C PRO A 113 20.61 -6.08 -5.34
N PHE A 114 21.40 -6.05 -4.26
CA PHE A 114 21.97 -4.83 -3.69
C PHE A 114 23.26 -4.43 -4.41
#